data_AF-A0A382I993-F1
#
_entry.id   AF-A0A382I993-F1
#
_cell.length_a   1.000
_cell.length_b   1.000
_cell.length_c   1.000
_cell.angle_alpha   90.00
_cell.angle_beta   90.00
_cell.angle_gamma   90.00
#
_symmetry.space_group_name_H-M   'P 1'
#
loop_
_entity.id
_entity.type
_entity.pdbx_description
1 polymer ?
#
loop_
_entity_poly.entity_id
_entity_poly.type
_entity_poly.pdbx_seq_one_letter_code
_entity_poly.pdbx_strand_id
1 'polypeptide(L)'
;MEKFLKNPDAIWKEKNSRMRELGTTKKLLNKYPDKKFWFRMPLPFPMESLLWFLTKDGLNYLIKEHLKYKLDLPPKPSYNLSSAKIGEAKKTTKKQNLWSFLKDDKKEG
;
A
#
# COMPACT_ATOMS: atom_id res chain seq x y z
N MET A 1 -19.41 0.20 22.97
CA MET A 1 -18.05 0.69 23.23
C MET A 1 -17.42 1.10 21.90
N GLU A 2 -17.24 2.40 21.65
CA GLU A 2 -16.39 2.87 20.55
C GLU A 2 -14.96 2.41 20.85
N LYS A 3 -14.43 1.52 20.00
CA LYS A 3 -13.09 0.91 20.18
C LYS A 3 -11.97 1.81 19.64
N PHE A 4 -12.32 2.91 18.98
CA PHE A 4 -11.42 3.80 18.24
C PHE A 4 -11.67 5.26 18.64
N LEU A 5 -10.61 6.06 18.55
CA LEU A 5 -10.68 7.48 18.89
C LEU A 5 -11.34 8.24 17.75
N LYS A 6 -12.12 9.27 18.08
CA LYS A 6 -12.75 10.14 17.06
C LYS A 6 -11.78 11.09 16.38
N ASN A 7 -10.64 11.37 17.03
CA ASN A 7 -9.57 12.22 16.51
C ASN A 7 -8.22 11.75 17.05
N PRO A 8 -7.16 11.71 16.23
CA PRO A 8 -5.82 11.29 16.67
C PRO A 8 -5.23 12.19 17.76
N ASP A 9 -5.52 13.50 17.72
CA ASP A 9 -5.06 14.46 18.74
C ASP A 9 -5.73 14.25 20.11
N ALA A 10 -6.84 13.52 20.17
CA ALA A 10 -7.54 13.24 21.42
C ALA A 10 -6.75 12.27 22.32
N ILE A 11 -5.88 11.43 21.74
CA ILE A 11 -5.00 10.48 22.47
C ILE A 11 -4.16 11.21 23.51
N TRP A 12 -3.64 12.37 23.12
CA TRP A 12 -2.77 13.16 23.97
C TRP A 12 -3.53 14.00 24.98
N LYS A 13 -4.85 14.18 24.83
CA LYS A 13 -5.67 14.95 25.78
C LYS A 13 -6.14 14.09 26.94
N GLU A 14 -6.48 12.83 26.69
CA GLU A 14 -7.01 11.92 27.72
C GLU A 14 -5.94 11.04 28.37
N LYS A 15 -5.82 11.11 29.71
CA LYS A 15 -4.83 10.34 30.49
C LYS A 15 -4.94 8.83 30.26
N ASN A 16 -6.16 8.29 30.24
CA ASN A 16 -6.40 6.84 30.11
C ASN A 16 -5.99 6.33 28.72
N SER A 17 -6.36 7.06 27.67
CA SER A 17 -5.99 6.75 26.28
C SER A 17 -4.47 6.80 26.10
N ARG A 18 -3.79 7.81 26.66
CA ARG A 18 -2.33 7.91 26.67
C ARG A 18 -1.67 6.73 27.39
N MET A 19 -2.15 6.34 28.56
CA MET A 19 -1.60 5.20 29.31
C MET A 19 -1.75 3.88 28.56
N ARG A 20 -2.87 3.68 27.86
CA ARG A 20 -3.12 2.50 27.04
C ARG A 20 -2.15 2.42 25.86
N GLU A 21 -1.93 3.54 25.17
CA GLU A 21 -0.97 3.64 24.07
C GLU A 21 0.48 3.40 24.55
N LEU A 22 0.87 3.98 25.67
CA LEU A 22 2.18 3.73 26.29
C LEU A 22 2.35 2.25 26.68
N GLY A 23 1.32 1.63 27.24
CA GLY A 23 1.34 0.20 27.56
C GLY A 23 1.51 -0.67 26.31
N THR A 24 0.84 -0.30 25.22
CA THR A 24 0.96 -0.98 23.92
C THR A 24 2.35 -0.80 23.33
N THR A 25 2.87 0.43 23.38
CA THR A 25 4.23 0.78 22.94
C THR A 25 5.28 -0.06 23.66
N LYS A 26 5.18 -0.19 24.99
CA LYS A 26 6.09 -1.02 25.79
C LYS A 26 6.05 -2.49 25.36
N LYS A 27 4.85 -3.05 25.13
CA LYS A 27 4.70 -4.44 24.66
C LYS A 27 5.34 -4.64 23.29
N LEU A 28 5.16 -3.71 22.37
CA LEU A 28 5.72 -3.77 21.03
C LEU A 28 7.25 -3.64 21.04
N LEU A 29 7.79 -2.70 21.81
CA LEU A 29 9.24 -2.52 21.97
C LEU A 29 9.92 -3.71 22.66
N ASN A 30 9.25 -4.36 23.61
CA ASN A 30 9.78 -5.60 24.22
C ASN A 30 9.89 -6.73 23.19
N LYS A 31 8.98 -6.79 22.22
CA LYS A 31 8.98 -7.82 21.17
C LYS A 31 9.93 -7.50 20.02
N TYR A 32 10.04 -6.23 19.66
CA TYR A 32 10.91 -5.73 18.59
C TYR A 32 11.71 -4.53 19.13
N PRO A 33 12.85 -4.77 19.80
CA PRO A 33 13.58 -3.73 20.53
C PRO A 33 14.37 -2.78 19.63
N ASP A 34 14.62 -3.15 18.37
CA ASP A 34 15.41 -2.32 17.47
C ASP A 34 14.64 -1.06 17.06
N LYS A 35 15.17 0.10 17.46
CA LYS A 35 14.60 1.41 17.09
C LYS A 35 14.67 1.66 15.59
N LYS A 36 15.73 1.21 14.91
CA LYS A 36 15.93 1.44 13.47
C LYS A 36 14.85 0.75 12.64
N PHE A 37 14.38 -0.42 13.10
CA PHE A 37 13.25 -1.12 12.50
C PHE A 37 12.00 -0.23 12.48
N TRP A 38 11.63 0.36 13.61
CA TRP A 38 10.43 1.21 13.70
C TRP A 38 10.53 2.49 12.85
N PHE A 39 11.72 3.08 12.72
CA PHE A 39 11.92 4.26 11.87
C PHE A 39 11.91 3.97 10.37
N ARG A 40 12.31 2.77 9.96
CA ARG A 40 12.38 2.36 8.54
C ARG A 40 11.11 1.66 8.06
N MET A 41 10.22 1.29 8.99
CA MET A 41 9.01 0.57 8.64
C MET A 41 8.05 1.48 7.86
N PRO A 42 7.67 1.13 6.63
CA PRO A 42 6.62 1.85 5.95
C PRO A 42 5.30 1.66 6.70
N LEU A 43 4.44 2.68 6.76
CA LEU A 43 3.08 2.51 7.27
C LEU A 43 2.12 2.36 6.08
N PRO A 44 1.32 1.29 6.01
CA PRO A 44 0.45 1.05 4.86
C PRO A 44 -0.74 2.03 4.78
N PHE A 45 -1.08 2.68 5.89
CA PHE A 45 -2.14 3.66 6.00
C PHE A 45 -1.82 4.64 7.15
N PRO A 46 -2.41 5.85 7.15
CA PRO A 46 -2.34 6.75 8.30
C PRO A 46 -3.00 6.07 9.50
N MET A 47 -2.17 5.60 10.44
CA MET A 47 -2.62 4.83 11.58
C MET A 47 -2.96 5.75 12.75
N GLU A 48 -4.18 5.61 13.28
CA GLU A 48 -4.66 6.41 14.41
C GLU A 48 -4.24 5.84 15.77
N SER A 49 -3.91 4.54 15.88
CA SER A 49 -3.58 3.89 17.15
C SER A 49 -2.65 2.69 16.97
N LEU A 50 -1.68 2.53 17.89
CA LEU A 50 -0.74 1.39 17.87
C LEU A 50 -1.41 0.07 18.25
N LEU A 51 -2.64 0.10 18.74
CA LEU A 51 -3.43 -1.09 19.04
C LEU A 51 -3.65 -1.98 17.81
N TRP A 52 -3.65 -1.40 16.62
CA TRP A 52 -3.77 -2.18 15.39
C TRP A 52 -2.66 -3.24 15.27
N PHE A 53 -1.44 -2.94 15.71
CA PHE A 53 -0.33 -3.89 15.71
C PHE A 53 -0.53 -5.11 16.62
N LEU A 54 -1.49 -5.05 17.56
CA LEU A 54 -1.86 -6.18 18.41
C LEU A 54 -2.92 -7.08 17.77
N THR A 55 -3.57 -6.64 16.69
CA THR A 55 -4.51 -7.48 15.92
C THR A 55 -3.74 -8.55 15.14
N LYS A 56 -4.44 -9.59 14.67
CA LYS A 56 -3.81 -10.65 13.85
C LYS A 56 -3.14 -10.07 12.59
N ASP A 57 -3.81 -9.12 11.94
CA ASP A 57 -3.30 -8.50 10.71
C ASP A 57 -2.07 -7.62 10.99
N GLY A 58 -2.13 -6.81 12.05
CA GLY A 58 -1.00 -5.99 12.46
C GLY A 58 0.21 -6.82 12.91
N LEU A 59 -0.02 -7.95 13.58
CA LEU A 59 1.06 -8.89 13.93
C LEU A 59 1.69 -9.53 12.70
N ASN A 60 0.87 -10.00 11.75
CA ASN A 60 1.36 -10.56 10.49
C ASN A 60 2.15 -9.52 9.69
N TYR A 61 1.71 -8.27 9.72
CA TYR A 61 2.41 -7.14 9.12
C TYR A 61 3.79 -6.93 9.77
N LEU A 62 3.86 -6.83 11.10
CA LEU A 62 5.11 -6.68 11.83
C LEU A 62 6.09 -7.82 11.58
N ILE A 63 5.62 -9.06 11.54
CA ILE A 63 6.46 -10.22 11.25
C ILE A 63 7.07 -10.09 9.85
N LYS A 64 6.26 -9.76 8.83
CA LYS A 64 6.73 -9.60 7.45
C LYS A 64 7.75 -8.47 7.33
N GLU A 65 7.46 -7.30 7.88
CA GLU A 65 8.38 -6.16 7.80
C GLU A 65 9.65 -6.40 8.61
N HIS A 66 9.57 -7.05 9.76
CA HIS A 66 10.75 -7.38 10.56
C HIS A 66 11.65 -8.39 9.85
N LEU A 67 11.08 -9.38 9.15
CA LEU A 67 11.84 -10.30 8.32
C LEU A 67 12.53 -9.57 7.16
N LYS A 68 11.81 -8.67 6.47
CA LYS A 68 12.41 -7.83 5.41
C LYS A 68 13.55 -6.96 5.94
N TYR A 69 13.35 -6.35 7.11
CA TYR A 69 14.37 -5.54 7.77
C TYR A 69 15.62 -6.36 8.09
N LYS A 70 15.46 -7.60 8.57
CA LYS A 70 16.58 -8.51 8.85
C LYS A 70 17.32 -8.99 7.61
N LEU A 71 16.63 -9.09 6.49
CA LEU A 71 17.19 -9.56 5.22
C LEU A 71 18.02 -8.48 4.49
N ASP A 72 18.09 -7.26 5.03
CA ASP A 72 18.75 -6.07 4.44
C ASP A 72 18.47 -5.93 2.93
N LEU A 73 17.20 -6.16 2.56
CA LEU A 73 16.81 -6.13 1.15
C LEU A 73 17.05 -4.73 0.58
N PRO A 74 17.64 -4.62 -0.62
CA PRO A 74 17.77 -3.34 -1.28
C PRO A 74 16.37 -2.72 -1.48
N PRO A 75 16.24 -1.38 -1.35
CA PRO A 75 14.98 -0.70 -1.51
C PRO A 75 14.38 -1.04 -2.88
N LYS A 76 13.07 -1.27 -2.90
CA LYS A 76 12.36 -1.64 -4.13
C LYS A 76 12.53 -0.49 -5.15
N PRO A 77 13.00 -0.76 -6.37
CA PRO A 77 13.17 0.29 -7.36
C PRO A 77 11.80 0.93 -7.65
N SER A 78 11.70 2.24 -7.42
CA SER A 78 10.55 3.04 -7.80
C SER A 78 10.68 3.35 -9.29
N TYR A 79 10.06 2.53 -10.13
CA TYR A 79 9.95 2.86 -11.55
C TYR A 79 8.81 3.86 -11.73
N ASN A 80 9.15 5.10 -12.04
CA ASN A 80 8.18 6.07 -12.55
C ASN A 80 7.70 5.58 -13.93
N LEU A 81 6.53 4.96 -13.97
CA LEU A 81 5.87 4.54 -15.22
C LEU A 81 5.32 5.73 -16.03
N SER A 82 5.75 6.95 -15.76
CA SER A 82 5.13 8.17 -16.27
C SER A 82 5.39 8.45 -17.75
N SER A 83 6.25 7.73 -18.47
CA SER A 83 6.54 8.10 -19.86
C SER A 83 7.17 7.04 -20.77
N ALA A 84 7.09 5.75 -20.45
CA ALA A 84 7.42 4.73 -21.45
C ALA A 84 6.16 4.43 -22.28
N LYS A 85 5.90 5.24 -23.32
CA LYS A 85 4.95 4.89 -24.38
C LYS A 85 5.53 3.69 -25.14
N ILE A 86 5.37 2.49 -24.59
CA ILE A 86 5.69 1.24 -25.28
C ILE A 86 4.52 0.96 -26.21
N GLY A 87 4.76 1.14 -27.51
CA GLY A 87 3.79 0.99 -28.58
C GLY A 87 3.46 2.33 -29.24
N GLU A 88 4.08 2.61 -30.38
CA GLU A 88 3.52 3.60 -31.30
C GLU A 88 2.13 3.13 -31.71
N ALA A 89 1.09 3.84 -31.30
CA ALA A 89 -0.24 3.62 -31.84
C ALA A 89 -0.18 3.92 -33.35
N LYS A 90 -0.09 2.88 -34.18
CA LYS A 90 -0.32 3.02 -35.63
C LYS A 90 -1.65 3.73 -35.81
N LYS A 91 -1.60 4.93 -36.39
CA LYS A 91 -2.81 5.65 -36.80
C LYS A 91 -3.55 4.77 -37.79
N THR A 92 -4.64 4.15 -37.36
CA THR A 92 -5.52 3.43 -38.27
C THR A 92 -6.24 4.46 -39.15
N THR A 93 -5.93 4.44 -40.43
CA THR A 93 -6.58 5.28 -41.43
C THR A 93 -8.03 4.79 -41.61
N LYS A 94 -8.98 5.57 -41.08
CA LYS A 94 -10.45 5.53 -41.27
C LYS A 94 -11.15 4.18 -41.06
N LYS A 95 -12.23 4.20 -40.28
CA LYS A 95 -13.18 3.08 -40.16
C LYS A 95 -13.75 2.76 -41.55
N GLN A 96 -13.45 1.58 -42.06
CA GLN A 96 -14.17 1.00 -43.19
C GLN A 96 -15.53 0.52 -42.68
N ASN A 97 -16.61 0.92 -43.36
CA ASN A 97 -17.95 0.46 -43.05
C ASN A 97 -18.08 -1.00 -43.53
N LEU A 98 -18.88 -1.85 -42.86
CA LEU A 98 -19.12 -3.25 -43.29
C LEU A 98 -19.50 -3.39 -44.77
N TRP A 99 -20.10 -2.35 -45.35
CA TRP A 99 -20.42 -2.26 -46.78
C TRP A 99 -19.23 -2.26 -47.72
N SER A 100 -18.05 -1.78 -47.31
CA SER A 100 -16.84 -1.85 -48.13
C SER A 100 -16.26 -3.25 -48.15
N PHE A 101 -16.35 -3.99 -47.04
CA PHE A 101 -15.96 -5.40 -46.99
C PHE A 101 -16.83 -6.27 -47.90
N LEU A 102 -18.14 -6.03 -47.94
CA LEU A 102 -19.07 -6.86 -48.72
C LEU A 102 -18.97 -6.65 -50.25
N LYS A 103 -18.32 -5.58 -50.72
CA LYS A 103 -18.19 -5.27 -52.15
C LYS A 103 -16.99 -5.93 -52.83
N ASP A 104 -15.99 -6.34 -52.08
CA ASP A 104 -14.77 -6.93 -52.64
C ASP A 104 -14.98 -8.39 -53.08
N ASP A 105 -15.90 -9.13 -52.44
CA ASP A 105 -16.24 -10.52 -52.81
C ASP A 105 -17.05 -10.64 -54.12
N LYS A 106 -17.51 -9.54 -54.71
CA LYS A 106 -18.37 -9.57 -55.92
C LYS A 106 -17.63 -9.29 -57.23
N LYS A 107 -16.29 -9.21 -57.22
CA LYS A 107 -15.49 -8.96 -58.43
C LYS A 107 -14.61 -10.14 -58.88
N GLU A 108 -14.72 -11.29 -58.24
CA GLU A 108 -14.16 -12.54 -58.77
C GLU A 108 -15.31 -13.47 -59.17
N GLY A 109 -15.83 -13.23 -60.38
CA GLY A 109 -16.86 -14.03 -61.06
C GLY A 109 -16.91 -13.64 -62.52
#